data_AF-A0A660RTW1-F1
#
_entry.id   AF-A0A660RTW1-F1
#
_cell.length_a   1.000
_cell.length_b   1.000
_cell.length_c   1.000
_cell.angle_alpha   90.00
_cell.angle_beta   90.00
_cell.angle_gamma   90.00
#
_symmetry.space_group_name_H-M   'P 1'
#
loop_
_entity.id
_entity.type
_entity.pdbx_description
1 polymer ?
#
loop_
_entity_poly.entity_id
_entity_poly.type
_entity_poly.pdbx_seq_one_letter_code
_entity_poly.pdbx_strand_id
1 'polypeptide(L)' 'MCEICHKAIAKYVCNKCGAHVCEACYDKKTGLCIVCARGKVL' A
#
# COMPACT_ATOMS: atom_id res chain seq x y z
N MET A 1 -4.43 -0.81 -11.18
CA MET A 1 -4.10 -2.14 -10.62
C MET A 1 -3.31 -1.93 -9.34
N CYS A 2 -3.37 -2.83 -8.34
CA CYS A 2 -2.50 -2.75 -7.16
C CYS A 2 -1.04 -2.93 -7.56
N GLU A 3 -0.20 -1.94 -7.26
CA GLU A 3 1.23 -1.93 -7.61
C GLU A 3 2.07 -2.90 -6.77
N ILE A 4 1.53 -3.43 -5.67
CA ILE A 4 2.22 -4.41 -4.82
C ILE A 4 1.94 -5.84 -5.28
N CYS A 5 0.66 -6.22 -5.33
CA CYS A 5 0.30 -7.61 -5.55
C CYS A 5 -0.11 -7.93 -6.99
N HIS A 6 -0.40 -6.92 -7.81
CA HIS A 6 -0.87 -7.06 -9.20
C HIS A 6 -2.11 -7.96 -9.40
N LYS A 7 -2.84 -8.28 -8.32
CA LYS A 7 -3.98 -9.22 -8.32
C LYS A 7 -5.35 -8.56 -8.19
N ALA A 8 -5.40 -7.31 -7.74
CA ALA A 8 -6.65 -6.62 -7.41
C ALA A 8 -6.60 -5.15 -7.82
N ILE A 9 -7.77 -4.56 -8.05
CA ILE A 9 -7.89 -3.13 -8.37
C ILE A 9 -7.43 -2.29 -7.16
N ALA A 10 -6.64 -1.25 -7.44
CA ALA A 10 -6.20 -0.32 -6.40
C ALA A 10 -7.36 0.57 -5.97
N LYS A 11 -7.49 0.78 -4.66
CA LYS A 11 -8.54 1.60 -4.05
C LYS A 11 -7.98 2.72 -3.16
N TYR A 12 -6.71 2.62 -2.79
CA TYR A 12 -6.04 3.52 -1.85
C TYR A 12 -4.68 3.94 -2.40
N VAL A 13 -4.19 5.09 -1.95
CA VAL A 13 -2.84 5.59 -2.26
C VAL A 13 -2.05 5.63 -0.95
N CYS A 14 -0.82 5.11 -0.95
CA CYS A 14 0.05 5.16 0.23
C CYS A 14 0.52 6.59 0.51
N ASN A 15 0.26 7.11 1.71
CA ASN A 15 0.66 8.48 2.08
C ASN A 15 2.18 8.71 2.16
N LYS A 16 2.98 7.65 2.19
CA LYS A 16 4.45 7.73 2.26
C LYS A 16 5.14 7.60 0.90
N CYS A 17 4.75 6.63 0.08
CA CYS A 17 5.44 6.34 -1.18
C CYS A 17 4.60 6.63 -2.44
N GLY A 18 3.32 7.01 -2.30
CA GLY A 18 2.45 7.31 -3.44
C GLY A 18 1.91 6.09 -4.20
N ALA A 19 2.27 4.85 -3.81
CA ALA A 19 1.82 3.65 -4.50
C ALA A 19 0.30 3.45 -4.42
N HIS A 20 -0.35 3.13 -5.54
CA HIS A 20 -1.76 2.74 -5.61
C HIS A 20 -1.92 1.27 -5.22
N VAL A 21 -2.65 1.00 -4.13
CA VAL A 21 -2.75 -0.32 -3.53
C VAL A 21 -4.20 -0.76 -3.33
N CYS A 22 -4.43 -2.08 -3.38
CA CYS A 22 -5.73 -2.65 -3.04
C CYS A 22 -5.94 -2.66 -1.52
N GLU A 23 -7.17 -2.95 -1.09
CA GLU A 23 -7.53 -3.00 0.34
C GLU A 23 -6.65 -3.95 1.15
N ALA A 24 -6.30 -5.13 0.61
CA ALA A 24 -5.46 -6.11 1.31
C ALA A 24 -3.99 -5.65 1.47
N CYS A 25 -3.54 -4.71 0.64
CA CYS A 25 -2.17 -4.16 0.70
C CYS A 25 -2.11 -2.77 1.35
N TYR A 26 -3.22 -2.29 1.92
CA TYR A 26 -3.34 -0.99 2.57
C TYR A 26 -3.62 -1.15 4.06
N ASP A 27 -2.77 -0.57 4.90
CA ASP A 27 -2.97 -0.44 6.33
C ASP A 27 -3.79 0.83 6.59
N LYS A 28 -5.09 0.64 6.86
CA LYS A 28 -6.03 1.75 7.13
C LYS A 28 -5.73 2.51 8.42
N LYS A 29 -5.04 1.90 9.40
CA LYS A 29 -4.74 2.55 10.68
C LYS A 29 -3.64 3.59 10.53
N THR A 30 -2.67 3.31 9.66
CA THR A 30 -1.50 4.17 9.41
C THR A 30 -1.64 5.02 8.14
N GLY A 31 -2.54 4.65 7.24
CA GLY A 31 -2.67 5.28 5.93
C GLY A 31 -1.56 4.92 4.95
N LEU A 32 -0.90 3.78 5.17
CA LEU A 32 0.28 3.35 4.43
C LEU A 32 0.03 2.02 3.72
N CYS A 33 0.81 1.73 2.68
CA CYS A 33 0.87 0.38 2.18
C CYS A 33 1.59 -0.55 3.17
N ILE A 34 1.29 -1.84 3.13
CA ILE A 34 1.90 -2.83 4.03
C ILE A 34 3.43 -2.88 3.96
N VAL A 35 4.04 -2.48 2.84
CA VAL A 35 5.50 -2.41 2.69
C VAL A 35 6.07 -1.23 3.50
N CYS A 36 5.44 -0.05 3.42
CA CYS A 36 5.83 1.12 4.20
C CYS A 36 5.53 0.95 5.70
N ALA A 37 4.39 0.33 6.04
CA ALA A 37 3.98 0.09 7.42
C ALA A 37 4.89 -0.93 8.15
N ARG A 38 5.40 -1.94 7.43
CA ARG A 38 6.33 -2.94 7.99
C ARG A 38 7.77 -2.43 8.13
N GLY A 39 8.09 -1.28 7.56
CA GLY A 39 9.42 -0.67 7.63
C GLY A 39 10.49 -1.49 6.91
N LYS A 40 10.69 -1.24 5.62
CA LYS A 40 12.06 -1.22 5.08
C LYS A 40 12.54 0.23 5.14
N VAL A 41 13.10 0.60 6.29
CA VAL A 41 14.27 1.49 6.29
C VAL A 41 15.40 0.62 5.78
N LEU A 42 15.85 0.87 4.55
CA LEU A 42 17.20 0.62 4.01
C LEU A 42 17.21 1.21 2.60
#